data_AF-A0A9E3SZ94-F1
#
_entry.id   AF-A0A9E3SZ94-F1
#
_cell.length_a   1.000
_cell.length_b   1.000
_cell.length_c   1.000
_cell.angle_alpha   90.00
_cell.angle_beta   90.00
_cell.angle_gamma   90.00
#
_symmetry.space_group_name_H-M   'P 1'
#
loop_
_entity.id
_entity.type
_entity.pdbx_description
1 polymer ?
#
loop_
_entity_poly.entity_id
_entity_poly.type
_entity_poly.pdbx_seq_one_letter_code
_entity_poly.pdbx_strand_id
1 'polypeptide(L)'
;MLFTRAFKIVLIMVAASLAVLIATAQDDSETQAKIENAMSAAPAAIAQDATILDWAFDADGKFVVLREGTNGWSCLPDDPSTPVNSPICLDDVAMGWLYALFTGEEPNVTVPGFTYQLQGDEAFSNSDPGATEPAADHW
;
A
#
# COMPACT_ATOMS: atom_id res chain seq x y z
N MET A 1 -32.64 -27.73 38.22
CA MET A 1 -31.61 -27.99 37.19
C MET A 1 -31.83 -27.22 35.87
N LEU A 2 -33.01 -26.67 35.57
CA LEU A 2 -33.23 -25.85 34.36
C LEU A 2 -32.72 -24.39 34.48
N PHE A 3 -32.79 -23.76 35.66
CA PHE A 3 -32.41 -22.35 35.85
C PHE A 3 -30.91 -22.04 35.64
N THR A 4 -30.02 -22.99 35.96
CA THR A 4 -28.56 -22.85 35.80
C THR A 4 -28.09 -22.96 34.34
N ARG A 5 -28.91 -23.54 33.45
CA ARG A 5 -28.62 -23.66 32.01
C ARG A 5 -28.93 -22.36 31.27
N ALA A 6 -30.01 -21.67 31.65
CA ALA A 6 -30.38 -20.38 31.05
C ALA A 6 -29.31 -19.30 31.32
N PHE A 7 -28.73 -19.26 32.53
CA PHE A 7 -27.70 -18.28 32.88
C PHE A 7 -26.38 -18.49 32.11
N LYS A 8 -25.98 -19.75 31.88
CA LYS A 8 -24.81 -20.08 31.05
C LYS A 8 -25.02 -19.74 29.57
N ILE A 9 -26.24 -19.89 29.04
CA ILE A 9 -26.57 -19.57 27.65
C ILE A 9 -26.57 -18.04 27.43
N VAL A 10 -27.10 -17.27 28.40
CA VAL A 10 -27.07 -15.80 28.35
C VAL A 10 -25.64 -15.25 28.46
N LEU A 11 -24.77 -15.87 29.28
CA LEU A 11 -23.37 -15.44 29.44
C LEU A 11 -22.52 -15.65 28.17
N ILE A 12 -22.84 -16.67 27.36
CA ILE A 12 -22.11 -16.97 26.11
C ILE A 12 -22.50 -16.02 24.98
N MET A 13 -23.75 -15.54 24.92
CA MET A 13 -24.18 -14.59 23.89
C MET A 13 -23.66 -13.15 24.10
N VAL A 14 -23.39 -12.74 25.34
CA VAL A 14 -22.77 -11.43 25.65
C VAL A 14 -21.27 -11.41 25.30
N ALA A 15 -20.58 -12.55 25.40
CA ALA A 15 -19.16 -12.64 25.03
C ALA A 15 -18.92 -12.59 23.51
N ALA A 16 -19.84 -13.13 22.71
CA ALA A 16 -19.73 -13.15 21.24
C ALA A 16 -19.94 -11.76 20.60
N SER A 17 -20.66 -10.85 21.26
CA SER A 17 -20.92 -9.50 20.76
C SER A 17 -19.77 -8.53 21.02
N LEU A 18 -18.92 -8.78 22.01
CA LEU A 18 -17.75 -7.94 22.30
C LEU A 18 -16.56 -8.23 21.37
N ALA A 19 -16.49 -9.44 20.78
CA ALA A 19 -15.42 -9.82 19.87
C ALA A 19 -15.53 -9.17 18.48
N VAL A 20 -16.73 -8.77 18.05
CA VAL A 20 -16.96 -8.18 16.71
C VAL A 20 -16.51 -6.71 16.65
N LEU A 21 -16.53 -5.97 17.77
CA LEU A 21 -16.10 -4.56 17.80
C LEU A 21 -14.58 -4.37 17.76
N ILE A 22 -13.79 -5.39 18.09
CA ILE A 22 -12.33 -5.26 18.20
C ILE A 22 -11.66 -5.41 16.82
N ALA A 23 -12.27 -6.14 15.89
CA ALA A 23 -11.67 -6.43 14.59
C ALA A 23 -11.66 -5.23 13.62
N THR A 24 -12.66 -4.34 13.68
CA THR A 24 -12.76 -3.20 12.74
C THR A 24 -11.80 -2.05 13.11
N ALA A 25 -11.60 -1.81 14.40
CA ALA A 25 -10.76 -0.70 14.86
C ALA A 25 -9.27 -0.88 14.54
N GLN A 26 -8.80 -2.13 14.43
CA GLN A 26 -7.40 -2.43 14.13
C GLN A 26 -7.08 -2.25 12.64
N ASP A 27 -8.02 -2.62 11.77
CA ASP A 27 -7.93 -2.48 10.31
C ASP A 27 -7.90 -1.00 9.89
N ASP A 28 -8.73 -0.17 10.53
CA ASP A 28 -8.77 1.28 10.31
C ASP A 28 -7.45 1.97 10.68
N SER A 29 -6.83 1.57 11.80
CA SER A 29 -5.57 2.17 12.26
C SER A 29 -4.39 1.82 11.36
N GLU A 30 -4.34 0.59 10.83
CA GLU A 30 -3.29 0.17 9.90
C GLU A 30 -3.46 0.88 8.55
N THR A 31 -4.70 0.93 8.03
CA THR A 31 -5.03 1.65 6.80
C THR A 31 -4.63 3.13 6.89
N GLN A 32 -4.94 3.78 8.02
CA GLN A 32 -4.57 5.18 8.23
C GLN A 32 -3.04 5.37 8.26
N ALA A 33 -2.29 4.47 8.90
CA ALA A 33 -0.83 4.52 8.92
C ALA A 33 -0.22 4.38 7.52
N LYS A 34 -0.77 3.48 6.69
CA LYS A 34 -0.37 3.34 5.28
C LYS A 34 -0.66 4.62 4.49
N ILE A 35 -1.83 5.22 4.68
CA ILE A 35 -2.17 6.48 4.01
C ILE A 35 -1.21 7.61 4.38
N GLU A 36 -0.90 7.76 5.67
CA GLU A 36 0.03 8.78 6.15
C GLU A 36 1.44 8.58 5.60
N ASN A 37 1.90 7.33 5.58
CA ASN A 37 3.20 6.98 5.02
C ASN A 37 3.27 7.25 3.50
N ALA A 38 2.26 6.80 2.72
CA ALA A 38 2.18 7.07 1.29
C ALA A 38 2.15 8.57 0.97
N MET A 39 1.42 9.37 1.77
CA MET A 39 1.38 10.83 1.60
C MET A 39 2.73 11.51 1.84
N SER A 40 3.66 10.87 2.55
CA SER A 40 5.00 11.41 2.81
C SER A 40 5.96 11.30 1.60
N ALA A 41 5.57 10.55 0.56
CA ALA A 41 6.35 10.34 -0.66
C ALA A 41 6.55 11.61 -1.49
N ALA A 42 5.60 12.55 -1.44
CA ALA A 42 5.53 13.71 -2.35
C ALA A 42 5.19 15.02 -1.61
N PRO A 43 5.37 16.19 -2.24
CA PRO A 43 4.91 17.45 -1.67
C PRO A 43 3.40 17.40 -1.39
N ALA A 44 2.94 18.07 -0.33
CA ALA A 44 1.52 18.07 0.06
C ALA A 44 0.57 18.47 -1.09
N ALA A 45 1.00 19.39 -1.96
CA ALA A 45 0.24 19.83 -3.14
C ALA A 45 -0.02 18.73 -4.17
N ILE A 46 0.70 17.60 -4.10
CA ILE A 46 0.50 16.40 -4.90
C ILE A 46 -0.18 15.32 -4.04
N ALA A 47 0.42 14.97 -2.90
CA ALA A 47 -0.02 13.84 -2.09
C ALA A 47 -1.42 13.99 -1.48
N GLN A 48 -1.91 15.22 -1.24
CA GLN A 48 -3.23 15.44 -0.65
C GLN A 48 -4.38 14.99 -1.56
N ASP A 49 -4.22 15.20 -2.87
CA ASP A 49 -5.25 14.90 -3.88
C ASP A 49 -4.89 13.66 -4.73
N ALA A 50 -3.81 12.97 -4.39
CA ALA A 50 -3.39 11.72 -5.02
C ALA A 50 -4.27 10.53 -4.57
N THR A 51 -4.44 9.57 -5.47
CA THR A 51 -4.99 8.26 -5.13
C THR A 51 -3.98 7.53 -4.26
N ILE A 52 -4.43 6.96 -3.15
CA ILE A 52 -3.57 6.19 -2.25
C ILE A 52 -3.87 4.72 -2.44
N LEU A 53 -2.83 3.95 -2.76
CA LEU A 53 -2.91 2.52 -3.08
C LEU A 53 -2.15 1.70 -2.03
N ASP A 54 -2.55 0.46 -1.86
CA ASP A 54 -1.78 -0.58 -1.15
C ASP A 54 -0.99 -1.42 -2.17
N TRP A 55 0.11 -2.03 -1.75
CA TRP A 55 0.85 -3.02 -2.55
C TRP A 55 0.06 -4.33 -2.75
N ALA A 56 -0.97 -4.57 -1.95
CA ALA A 56 -1.90 -5.67 -2.16
C ALA A 56 -2.68 -5.51 -3.46
N PHE A 57 -2.91 -6.63 -4.16
CA PHE A 57 -3.78 -6.68 -5.33
C PHE A 57 -5.18 -7.16 -4.94
N ASP A 58 -6.20 -6.57 -5.58
CA ASP A 58 -7.57 -7.01 -5.53
C ASP A 58 -7.80 -8.27 -6.41
N ALA A 59 -9.04 -8.75 -6.45
CA ALA A 59 -9.40 -9.94 -7.23
C ALA A 59 -9.25 -9.77 -8.75
N ASP A 60 -9.20 -8.53 -9.24
CA ASP A 60 -9.02 -8.18 -10.64
C ASP A 60 -7.53 -7.92 -10.99
N GLY A 61 -6.63 -8.09 -10.01
CA GLY A 61 -5.19 -7.86 -10.19
C GLY A 61 -4.80 -6.39 -10.20
N LYS A 62 -5.64 -5.48 -9.66
CA LYS A 62 -5.32 -4.06 -9.49
C LYS A 62 -4.87 -3.78 -8.07
N PHE A 63 -4.14 -2.69 -7.85
CA PHE A 63 -3.75 -2.33 -6.50
C PHE A 63 -5.00 -1.97 -5.70
N VAL A 64 -5.06 -2.41 -4.44
CA VAL A 64 -6.16 -2.06 -3.55
C VAL A 64 -6.13 -0.56 -3.30
N VAL A 65 -7.26 0.12 -3.52
CA VAL A 65 -7.40 1.56 -3.26
C VAL A 65 -7.71 1.79 -1.78
N LEU A 66 -6.82 2.51 -1.09
CA LEU A 66 -7.00 2.94 0.31
C LEU A 66 -7.73 4.30 0.38
N ARG A 67 -7.50 5.18 -0.60
CA ARG A 67 -8.19 6.47 -0.73
C ARG A 67 -8.22 6.92 -2.19
N GLU A 68 -9.39 7.34 -2.67
CA GLU A 68 -9.51 7.91 -4.01
C GLU A 68 -8.89 9.31 -4.12
N GLY A 69 -8.26 9.59 -5.27
CA GLY A 69 -7.67 10.88 -5.63
C GLY A 69 -8.34 11.54 -6.83
N THR A 70 -7.82 12.71 -7.21
CA THR A 70 -8.39 13.55 -8.29
C THR A 70 -7.35 14.24 -9.18
N ASN A 71 -6.05 14.06 -8.92
CA ASN A 71 -5.00 14.84 -9.60
C ASN A 71 -4.10 14.04 -10.57
N GLY A 72 -4.41 12.78 -10.84
CA GLY A 72 -3.61 11.93 -11.75
C GLY A 72 -2.28 11.44 -11.17
N TRP A 73 -2.15 11.49 -9.84
CA TRP A 73 -1.04 10.88 -9.11
C TRP A 73 -1.55 9.73 -8.25
N SER A 74 -0.72 8.71 -8.10
CA SER A 74 -0.95 7.60 -7.19
C SER A 74 0.24 7.43 -6.25
N CYS A 75 0.00 7.37 -4.94
CA CYS A 75 1.03 7.13 -3.96
C CYS A 75 0.85 5.77 -3.26
N LEU A 76 1.95 5.05 -3.07
CA LEU A 76 2.02 3.77 -2.36
C LEU A 76 2.84 3.96 -1.08
N PRO A 77 2.47 3.29 0.03
CA PRO A 77 3.27 3.31 1.25
C PRO A 77 4.59 2.55 1.05
N ASP A 78 5.46 2.64 2.03
CA ASP A 78 6.60 1.76 2.23
C ASP A 78 6.17 0.28 2.32
N ASP A 79 7.02 -0.61 1.81
CA ASP A 79 6.94 -2.04 2.17
C ASP A 79 7.73 -2.25 3.47
N PRO A 80 7.06 -2.60 4.60
CA PRO A 80 7.71 -2.78 5.89
C PRO A 80 8.69 -3.97 5.94
N SER A 81 8.75 -4.78 4.88
CA SER A 81 9.77 -5.82 4.73
C SER A 81 11.15 -5.27 4.33
N THR A 82 11.20 -4.03 3.85
CA THR A 82 12.43 -3.35 3.44
C THR A 82 13.07 -2.59 4.61
N PRO A 83 14.40 -2.40 4.62
CA PRO A 83 15.10 -1.74 5.72
C PRO A 83 14.99 -0.20 5.69
N VAL A 84 14.54 0.37 4.57
CA VAL A 84 14.50 1.81 4.32
C VAL A 84 13.07 2.22 4.02
N ASN A 85 12.56 3.19 4.77
CA ASN A 85 11.26 3.81 4.50
C ASN A 85 11.27 4.50 3.13
N SER A 86 10.65 3.86 2.13
CA SER A 86 10.71 4.25 0.72
C SER A 86 9.32 4.38 0.07
N PRO A 87 8.38 5.16 0.64
CA PRO A 87 7.10 5.43 -0.02
C PRO A 87 7.31 6.20 -1.32
N ILE A 88 6.53 5.84 -2.33
CA ILE A 88 6.65 6.35 -3.70
C ILE A 88 5.34 6.96 -4.16
N CYS A 89 5.42 8.06 -4.90
CA CYS A 89 4.27 8.63 -5.61
C CYS A 89 4.58 8.79 -7.09
N LEU A 90 3.69 8.33 -7.95
CA LEU A 90 3.89 8.19 -9.38
C LEU A 90 2.78 8.93 -10.13
N ASP A 91 3.13 9.60 -11.23
CA ASP A 91 2.13 10.06 -12.17
C ASP A 91 1.53 8.88 -12.97
N ASP A 92 0.48 9.13 -13.74
CA ASP A 92 -0.20 8.10 -14.54
C ASP A 92 0.75 7.34 -15.50
N VAL A 93 1.78 8.01 -16.02
CA VAL A 93 2.74 7.39 -16.96
C VAL A 93 3.67 6.43 -16.21
N ALA A 94 4.21 6.87 -15.08
CA ALA A 94 5.08 6.06 -14.23
C ALA A 94 4.30 4.91 -13.55
N MET A 95 3.01 5.11 -13.22
CA MET A 95 2.13 4.03 -12.78
C MET A 95 1.95 2.95 -13.85
N GLY A 96 1.77 3.34 -15.11
CA GLY A 96 1.68 2.38 -16.22
C GLY A 96 2.97 1.55 -16.37
N TRP A 97 4.12 2.20 -16.19
CA TRP A 97 5.42 1.50 -16.17
C TRP A 97 5.53 0.52 -14.99
N LEU A 98 5.13 0.94 -13.79
CA LEU A 98 5.16 0.10 -12.59
C LEU A 98 4.29 -1.15 -12.75
N TYR A 99 3.08 -0.98 -13.29
CA TYR A 99 2.18 -2.11 -13.57
C TYR A 99 2.82 -3.11 -14.54
N ALA A 100 3.38 -2.64 -15.65
CA ALA A 100 4.04 -3.51 -16.63
C ALA A 100 5.19 -4.31 -15.99
N LEU A 101 5.96 -3.68 -15.10
CA LEU A 101 7.01 -4.36 -14.35
C LEU A 101 6.46 -5.51 -13.49
N PHE A 102 5.40 -5.27 -12.70
CA PHE A 102 4.81 -6.30 -11.83
C PHE A 102 4.12 -7.43 -12.59
N THR A 103 3.56 -7.14 -13.77
CA THR A 103 2.91 -8.15 -14.61
C THR A 103 3.87 -8.87 -15.57
N GLY A 104 5.15 -8.44 -15.62
CA GLY A 104 6.14 -8.98 -16.55
C GLY A 104 5.85 -8.61 -18.02
N GLU A 105 5.10 -7.53 -18.24
CA GLU A 105 4.80 -6.99 -19.57
C GLU A 105 5.85 -5.95 -19.97
N GLU A 106 5.99 -5.71 -21.28
CA GLU A 106 6.89 -4.69 -21.80
C GLU A 106 6.25 -3.29 -21.62
N PRO A 107 6.90 -2.34 -20.90
CA PRO A 107 6.33 -1.02 -20.68
C PRO A 107 6.15 -0.25 -21.99
N ASN A 108 4.93 0.22 -22.26
CA ASN A 108 4.64 1.08 -23.40
C ASN A 108 4.67 2.57 -23.00
N VAL A 109 5.87 3.13 -22.85
CA VAL A 109 6.08 4.52 -22.40
C VAL A 109 6.58 5.37 -23.57
N THR A 110 5.76 6.32 -24.03
CA THR A 110 6.09 7.20 -25.18
C THR A 110 6.43 8.63 -24.78
N VAL A 111 6.23 8.97 -23.50
CA VAL A 111 6.55 10.27 -22.88
C VAL A 111 7.17 10.02 -21.51
N PRO A 112 7.97 10.95 -20.95
CA PRO A 112 8.49 10.79 -19.60
C PRO A 112 7.38 10.71 -18.56
N GLY A 113 7.53 9.80 -17.59
CA GLY A 113 6.77 9.79 -16.34
C GLY A 113 7.61 10.32 -15.18
N PHE A 114 6.94 10.72 -14.11
CA PHE A 114 7.56 11.30 -12.92
C PHE A 114 7.23 10.49 -11.67
N THR A 115 8.24 10.39 -10.80
CA THR A 115 8.10 9.81 -9.46
C THR A 115 8.63 10.76 -8.39
N TYR A 116 8.01 10.74 -7.21
CA TYR A 116 8.47 11.39 -5.99
C TYR A 116 8.77 10.33 -4.93
N GLN A 117 9.94 10.45 -4.29
CA GLN A 117 10.43 9.58 -3.22
C GLN A 117 11.11 10.45 -2.15
N LEU A 118 10.35 11.38 -1.54
CA LEU A 118 10.90 12.39 -0.64
C LEU A 118 11.46 11.83 0.67
N GLN A 119 11.11 10.60 1.02
CA GLN A 119 11.69 9.90 2.19
C GLN A 119 13.01 9.19 1.85
N GLY A 120 13.44 9.23 0.59
CA GLY A 120 14.53 8.42 0.07
C GLY A 120 14.02 7.18 -0.65
N ASP A 121 14.97 6.43 -1.18
CA ASP A 121 14.75 5.18 -1.91
C ASP A 121 15.89 4.22 -1.52
N GLU A 122 15.66 2.91 -1.63
CA GLU A 122 16.74 1.94 -1.51
C GLU A 122 17.54 1.82 -2.81
N ALA A 123 18.77 1.29 -2.71
CA ALA A 123 19.63 1.17 -3.88
C ALA A 123 19.17 -0.01 -4.76
N PHE A 124 18.45 0.30 -5.83
CA PHE A 124 18.02 -0.68 -6.83
C PHE A 124 18.93 -0.70 -8.07
N SER A 125 18.91 -1.84 -8.78
CA SER A 125 19.56 -1.96 -10.08
C SER A 125 18.71 -1.32 -11.17
N ASN A 126 19.25 -0.29 -11.83
CA ASN A 126 18.60 0.40 -12.94
C ASN A 126 18.56 -0.43 -14.24
N SER A 127 19.29 -1.55 -14.31
CA SER A 127 19.38 -2.41 -15.50
C SER A 127 18.68 -3.76 -15.33
N ASP A 128 18.55 -4.25 -14.10
CA ASP A 128 17.89 -5.52 -13.77
C ASP A 128 17.08 -5.38 -12.48
N PRO A 129 15.77 -5.11 -12.56
CA PRO A 129 14.90 -4.96 -11.40
C PRO A 129 14.79 -6.23 -10.52
N GLY A 130 15.20 -7.40 -11.02
CA GLY A 130 15.22 -8.66 -10.28
C GLY A 130 16.55 -8.96 -9.58
N ALA A 131 17.56 -8.08 -9.72
CA ALA A 131 18.87 -8.30 -9.15
C ALA A 131 18.81 -8.27 -7.61
N THR A 132 19.33 -9.32 -6.98
CA THR A 132 19.42 -9.44 -5.52
C THR A 132 20.79 -9.03 -4.96
N GLU A 133 21.74 -8.73 -5.83
CA GLU A 133 23.10 -8.30 -5.47
C GLU A 133 23.52 -7.14 -6.38
N PRO A 134 24.34 -6.19 -5.89
CA PRO A 134 24.90 -5.14 -6.74
C PRO A 134 25.70 -5.73 -7.91
N ALA A 135 25.53 -5.17 -9.10
CA ALA A 135 26.44 -5.47 -10.21
C ALA A 135 27.86 -5.05 -9.83
N ALA A 136 28.88 -5.81 -10.25
CA ALA A 136 30.27 -5.58 -9.86
C ALA A 136 30.84 -4.24 -10.40
N ASP A 137 30.12 -3.56 -11.30
CA ASP A 137 30.69 -2.61 -12.24
C ASP A 137 29.80 -1.40 -12.59
N HIS A 138 28.81 -1.05 -11.76
CA HIS A 138 28.03 0.19 -11.95
C HIS A 138 27.86 0.98 -10.64
N TRP A 139 28.06 2.30 -10.77
CA TRP A 139 27.98 3.33 -9.75
C TRP A 139 26.54 3.81 -9.54
#